data_AF-A0A7C9DQK5-F1
#
_entry.id   AF-A0A7C9DQK5-F1
#
_cell.length_a   1.000
_cell.length_b   1.000
_cell.length_c   1.000
_cell.angle_alpha   90.00
_cell.angle_beta   90.00
_cell.angle_gamma   90.00
#
_symmetry.space_group_name_H-M   'P 1'
#
loop_
_entity.id
_entity.type
_entity.pdbx_description
1 polymer ?
#
loop_
_entity_poly.entity_id
_entity_poly.type
_entity_poly.pdbx_seq_one_letter_code
_entity_poly.pdbx_strand_id
1 'polypeptide(L)'
;VDPIELVVWLPALCRKMEVPYCIVKGKARLGTIVHKKTAAALCLTSVKNEDKMEFSRIVEAVKANFNDKYDEHRKKWGGGIMGSKSQAKMKARERVLAKEAAQRMS
;
A
#
# COMPACT_ATOMS: atom_id res chain seq x y z
N VAL A 1 -10.97 -2.92 4.78
CA VAL A 1 -12.01 -3.84 5.30
C VAL A 1 -12.40 -3.30 6.66
N ASP A 2 -13.66 -3.45 7.04
CA ASP A 2 -14.17 -2.92 8.31
C ASP A 2 -15.01 -4.04 8.94
N PRO A 3 -14.63 -4.58 10.12
CA PRO A 3 -13.44 -4.24 10.93
C PRO A 3 -12.10 -4.66 10.30
N ILE A 4 -10.98 -4.03 10.69
CA ILE A 4 -9.65 -4.23 10.05
C ILE A 4 -8.92 -5.48 10.57
N GLU A 5 -9.26 -5.91 11.78
CA GLU A 5 -8.73 -7.06 12.50
C GLU A 5 -8.90 -8.36 11.69
N LEU A 6 -9.92 -8.41 10.83
CA LEU A 6 -10.16 -9.54 9.92
C LEU A 6 -9.02 -9.79 8.94
N VAL A 7 -8.23 -8.76 8.58
CA VAL A 7 -7.23 -8.84 7.51
C VAL A 7 -5.84 -8.33 7.91
N VAL A 8 -5.68 -7.74 9.10
CA VAL A 8 -4.41 -7.14 9.53
C VAL A 8 -3.24 -8.14 9.58
N TRP A 9 -3.53 -9.41 9.88
CA TRP A 9 -2.53 -10.48 10.00
C TRP A 9 -2.18 -11.14 8.65
N LEU A 10 -3.00 -10.94 7.60
CA LEU A 10 -2.85 -11.64 6.32
C LEU A 10 -1.49 -11.39 5.63
N PRO A 11 -0.99 -10.14 5.51
CA PRO A 11 0.31 -9.91 4.90
C PRO A 11 1.46 -10.66 5.58
N ALA A 12 1.41 -10.78 6.91
CA ALA A 12 2.41 -11.51 7.69
C ALA A 12 2.32 -13.02 7.43
N LEU A 13 1.10 -13.59 7.38
CA LEU A 13 0.90 -15.00 7.07
C LEU A 13 1.37 -15.32 5.64
N CYS A 14 0.96 -14.51 4.65
CA CYS A 14 1.32 -14.72 3.25
C CYS A 14 2.83 -14.70 3.05
N ARG A 15 3.58 -13.80 3.72
CA ARG A 15 5.05 -13.82 3.69
C ARG A 15 5.60 -15.12 4.29
N LYS A 16 5.14 -15.54 5.47
CA LYS A 16 5.64 -16.73 6.17
C LYS A 16 5.43 -18.01 5.36
N MET A 17 4.32 -18.08 4.64
CA MET A 17 3.96 -19.21 3.77
C MET A 17 4.46 -19.05 2.32
N GLU A 18 5.25 -18.00 2.04
CA GLU A 18 5.78 -17.67 0.71
C GLU A 18 4.71 -17.52 -0.39
N VAL A 19 3.48 -17.14 0.00
CA VAL A 19 2.37 -16.87 -0.91
C VAL A 19 2.45 -15.42 -1.42
N PRO A 20 2.53 -15.18 -2.74
CA PRO A 20 2.45 -13.83 -3.30
C PRO A 20 1.12 -13.16 -2.95
N TYR A 21 1.16 -11.96 -2.37
CA TYR A 21 -0.04 -11.22 -1.99
C TYR A 21 -0.04 -9.80 -2.54
N CYS A 22 -1.23 -9.25 -2.80
CA CYS A 22 -1.39 -7.84 -3.15
C CYS A 22 -2.55 -7.22 -2.37
N ILE A 23 -2.46 -5.91 -2.13
CA ILE A 23 -3.54 -5.13 -1.52
C ILE A 23 -4.20 -4.32 -2.63
N VAL A 24 -5.46 -4.67 -2.95
CA VAL A 24 -6.24 -4.01 -4.00
C VAL A 24 -7.19 -2.98 -3.40
N LYS A 25 -7.36 -1.85 -4.09
CA LYS A 25 -8.31 -0.81 -3.69
C LYS A 25 -9.76 -1.27 -3.90
N GLY A 26 -10.52 -1.37 -2.81
CA GLY A 26 -11.98 -1.51 -2.81
C GLY A 26 -12.48 -2.95 -2.61
N LYS A 27 -13.13 -3.22 -1.45
CA LYS A 27 -13.75 -4.51 -1.14
C LYS A 27 -14.92 -4.89 -2.07
N ALA A 28 -15.56 -3.89 -2.68
CA ALA A 28 -16.64 -4.10 -3.65
C ALA A 28 -16.12 -4.71 -4.96
N ARG A 29 -14.97 -4.23 -5.46
CA ARG A 29 -14.33 -4.76 -6.68
C ARG A 29 -13.95 -6.23 -6.53
N LEU A 30 -13.45 -6.61 -5.36
CA LEU A 30 -13.19 -8.02 -5.03
C LEU A 30 -14.51 -8.82 -4.98
N GLY A 31 -15.57 -8.24 -4.40
CA GLY A 31 -16.89 -8.86 -4.37
C GLY A 31 -17.45 -9.18 -5.75
N THR A 32 -17.28 -8.28 -6.72
CA THR A 32 -17.79 -8.45 -8.10
C THR A 32 -17.26 -9.72 -8.77
N ILE A 33 -16.01 -10.11 -8.50
CA ILE A 33 -15.37 -11.30 -9.07
C ILE A 33 -16.09 -12.59 -8.65
N VAL A 34 -16.62 -12.61 -7.43
CA VAL A 34 -17.33 -13.77 -6.85
C VAL A 34 -18.85 -13.59 -6.83
N HIS A 35 -19.37 -12.61 -7.57
CA HIS A 35 -20.79 -12.26 -7.62
C HIS A 35 -21.41 -11.96 -6.23
N LYS A 36 -20.64 -11.31 -5.35
CA LYS A 36 -21.08 -10.83 -4.03
C LYS A 36 -20.96 -9.31 -3.96
N LYS A 37 -21.69 -8.68 -3.03
CA LYS A 37 -21.61 -7.23 -2.80
C LYS A 37 -20.21 -6.79 -2.35
N THR A 38 -19.55 -7.60 -1.52
CA THR A 38 -18.22 -7.32 -0.98
C THR A 38 -17.46 -8.61 -0.68
N ALA A 39 -16.13 -8.60 -0.84
CA ALA A 39 -15.24 -9.65 -0.36
C ALA A 39 -14.05 -9.02 0.39
N ALA A 40 -13.61 -9.65 1.49
CA ALA A 40 -12.49 -9.15 2.31
C ALA A 40 -11.12 -9.56 1.75
N ALA A 41 -11.01 -10.81 1.28
CA ALA A 41 -9.84 -11.37 0.64
C ALA A 41 -10.28 -12.38 -0.45
N LEU A 42 -9.41 -12.61 -1.43
CA LEU A 42 -9.58 -13.61 -2.49
C LEU A 42 -8.29 -14.39 -2.66
N CYS A 43 -8.41 -15.69 -2.93
CA CYS A 43 -7.29 -16.58 -3.18
C CYS A 43 -7.54 -17.36 -4.47
N LEU A 44 -6.56 -17.35 -5.37
CA LEU A 44 -6.58 -18.18 -6.58
C LEU A 44 -5.77 -19.44 -6.29
N THR A 45 -6.43 -20.59 -6.31
CA THR A 45 -5.81 -21.89 -6.00
C THR A 45 -5.36 -22.65 -7.23
N SER A 46 -6.05 -22.46 -8.36
CA SER A 46 -5.77 -23.11 -9.63
C SER A 46 -6.02 -22.14 -10.78
N VAL A 47 -5.25 -22.31 -11.85
CA VAL A 47 -5.32 -21.51 -13.07
C VAL A 47 -5.33 -22.48 -14.24
N LYS A 48 -6.13 -22.18 -15.26
CA LYS A 48 -6.14 -22.97 -16.50
C LYS A 48 -4.79 -22.84 -17.21
N ASN A 49 -4.43 -23.83 -18.01
CA ASN A 49 -3.12 -23.84 -18.67
C ASN A 49 -2.96 -22.66 -19.65
N GLU A 50 -4.06 -22.22 -20.27
CA GLU A 50 -4.10 -21.08 -21.20
C GLU A 50 -3.68 -19.76 -20.54
N ASP A 51 -4.11 -19.52 -19.30
CA ASP A 51 -3.86 -18.26 -18.57
C ASP A 51 -2.57 -18.28 -17.75
N LYS A 52 -1.86 -19.42 -17.72
CA LYS A 52 -0.71 -19.65 -16.82
C LYS A 52 0.42 -18.65 -17.05
N MET A 53 0.73 -18.34 -18.31
CA MET A 53 1.81 -17.39 -18.64
C MET A 53 1.48 -15.96 -18.21
N GLU A 54 0.24 -15.51 -18.41
CA GLU A 54 -0.18 -14.18 -17.98
C GLU A 54 -0.22 -14.09 -16.46
N PHE A 55 -0.72 -15.13 -15.79
CA PHE A 55 -0.73 -15.20 -14.34
C PHE A 55 0.67 -15.15 -13.73
N SER A 56 1.65 -15.86 -14.32
CA SER A 56 3.05 -15.81 -13.87
C SER A 56 3.62 -14.40 -13.89
N ARG A 57 3.35 -13.60 -14.93
CA ARG A 57 3.80 -12.19 -15.00
C ARG A 57 3.19 -11.35 -13.89
N ILE A 58 1.90 -11.55 -13.60
CA ILE A 58 1.22 -10.84 -12.51
C ILE A 58 1.83 -11.22 -11.15
N VAL A 59 2.10 -12.50 -10.94
CA VAL A 59 2.71 -13.01 -9.70
C VAL A 59 4.09 -12.40 -9.46
N GLU A 60 4.94 -12.32 -10.48
CA GLU A 60 6.27 -11.69 -10.40
C GLU A 60 6.15 -10.21 -10.03
N ALA A 61 5.29 -9.45 -10.72
CA ALA A 61 5.07 -8.04 -10.44
C ALA A 61 4.54 -7.80 -9.02
N VAL A 62 3.64 -8.67 -8.54
CA VAL A 62 3.09 -8.58 -7.19
C VAL A 62 4.14 -8.89 -6.13
N LYS A 63 4.91 -9.96 -6.31
CA LYS A 63 5.94 -10.38 -5.36
C LYS A 63 6.99 -9.29 -5.13
N ALA A 64 7.47 -8.67 -6.20
CA ALA A 64 8.44 -7.58 -6.15
C ALA A 64 7.93 -6.32 -5.43
N ASN A 65 6.61 -6.09 -5.40
CA ASN A 65 6.02 -4.89 -4.81
C ASN A 65 5.59 -5.06 -3.35
N PHE A 66 5.21 -6.28 -2.95
CA PHE A 66 4.62 -6.55 -1.63
C PHE A 66 5.48 -7.49 -0.78
N ASN A 67 5.74 -8.71 -1.25
CA ASN A 67 6.45 -9.72 -0.49
C ASN A 67 7.91 -9.33 -0.23
N ASP A 68 8.62 -8.92 -1.28
CA ASP A 68 10.06 -8.60 -1.18
C ASP A 68 10.31 -7.30 -0.41
N LYS A 69 9.33 -6.38 -0.42
CA LYS A 69 9.36 -5.10 0.30
C LYS A 69 8.69 -5.16 1.68
N TYR A 70 8.36 -6.35 2.18
CA TYR A 70 7.61 -6.49 3.43
C TYR A 70 8.30 -5.82 4.63
N ASP A 71 9.63 -5.97 4.75
CA ASP A 71 10.36 -5.39 5.89
C ASP A 71 10.41 -3.86 5.83
N GLU A 72 10.41 -3.28 4.63
CA GLU A 72 10.26 -1.84 4.44
C GLU A 72 8.85 -1.38 4.87
N HIS A 73 7.82 -2.07 4.37
CA HIS A 73 6.42 -1.76 4.70
C HIS A 73 6.12 -1.88 6.20
N ARG A 74 6.72 -2.87 6.88
CA ARG A 74 6.55 -3.07 8.34
C ARG A 74 7.18 -1.96 9.16
N LYS A 75 8.34 -1.44 8.75
CA LYS A 75 9.08 -0.39 9.46
C LYS A 75 8.54 1.01 9.16
N LYS A 76 7.83 1.17 8.04
CA LYS A 76 7.25 2.44 7.62
C LYS A 76 5.99 2.76 8.42
N TRP A 77 6.09 3.77 9.28
CA TRP A 77 4.93 4.33 9.97
C TRP A 77 4.20 5.30 9.05
N GLY A 78 2.87 5.18 9.00
CA GLY A 78 2.00 6.13 8.32
C GLY A 78 1.59 7.28 9.24
N GLY A 79 0.90 8.27 8.68
CA GLY A 79 0.40 9.44 9.42
C GLY A 79 1.40 10.59 9.47
N GLY A 80 1.21 11.51 10.42
CA GLY A 80 2.08 12.69 10.58
C GLY A 80 1.93 13.77 9.49
N ILE A 81 0.97 13.61 8.56
CA ILE A 81 0.73 14.59 7.50
C ILE A 81 -0.13 15.72 8.07
N MET A 82 0.46 16.90 8.22
CA MET A 82 -0.25 18.11 8.66
C MET A 82 -1.32 18.52 7.65
N GLY A 83 -2.37 19.21 8.10
CA GLY A 83 -3.38 19.77 7.19
C GLY A 83 -2.80 20.85 6.26
N SER A 84 -3.41 21.02 5.08
CA SER A 84 -2.95 21.95 4.03
C SER A 84 -2.73 23.38 4.52
N LYS A 85 -3.65 23.90 5.35
CA LYS A 85 -3.54 25.24 5.95
C LYS A 85 -2.30 25.37 6.86
N SER A 86 -2.01 24.34 7.65
CA SER A 86 -0.83 24.33 8.54
C SER A 86 0.46 24.26 7.74
N GLN A 87 0.52 23.38 6.72
CA GLN A 87 1.67 23.28 5.82
C GLN A 87 1.96 24.60 5.11
N ALA A 88 0.92 25.31 4.63
CA ALA A 88 1.07 26.61 3.98
C ALA A 88 1.66 27.67 4.93
N LYS A 89 1.20 27.71 6.18
CA LYS A 89 1.73 28.61 7.21
C LYS A 89 3.19 28.30 7.55
N MET A 90 3.54 27.02 7.71
CA MET A 90 4.92 26.59 7.97
C MET A 90 5.84 26.96 6.80
N LYS A 91 5.41 26.70 5.57
CA LYS A 91 6.17 27.06 4.36
C LYS A 91 6.36 28.57 4.21
N ALA A 92 5.35 29.38 4.56
CA ALA A 92 5.48 30.83 4.56
C ALA A 92 6.51 31.31 5.59
N ARG A 93 6.50 30.75 6.81
CA ARG A 93 7.49 31.03 7.85
C ARG A 93 8.90 30.63 7.43
N GLU A 94 9.05 29.43 6.90
CA GLU A 94 10.33 28.91 6.41
C GLU A 94 10.90 29.80 5.29
N ARG A 95 10.05 30.31 4.39
CA ARG A 95 10.47 31.26 3.34
C ARG A 95 10.98 32.58 3.92
N VAL A 96 10.38 33.08 4.99
CA VAL A 96 10.85 34.32 5.66
C VAL A 96 12.18 34.05 6.35
N LEU A 97 12.28 32.98 7.15
CA LEU A 97 13.51 32.58 7.84
C LEU A 97 14.67 32.34 6.87
N ALA A 98 14.41 31.69 5.72
CA ALA A 98 15.42 31.45 4.70
C ALA A 98 15.91 32.76 4.04
N LYS A 99 15.02 33.73 3.83
CA LYS A 99 15.39 35.06 3.33
C LYS A 99 16.25 35.82 4.34
N GLU A 100 15.87 35.79 5.62
CA GLU A 100 16.64 36.42 6.71
C GLU A 100 18.02 35.78 6.88
N ALA A 101 18.11 34.46 6.83
CA ALA A 101 19.38 33.73 6.90
C ALA A 101 20.29 34.04 5.70
N ALA A 102 19.73 34.12 4.49
CA ALA A 102 20.49 34.48 3.29
C ALA A 102 21.01 35.92 3.34
N GLN A 103 20.22 36.87 3.85
CA GLN A 103 20.68 38.25 4.06
C GLN A 103 21.75 38.37 5.15
N ARG A 104 21.75 37.50 6.15
CA ARG A 104 22.69 37.52 7.27
C ARG A 104 24.03 36.84 6.96
N MET A 105 24.08 36.03 5.91
CA MET A 105 25.31 35.40 5.39
C MET A 105 25.98 36.21 4.27
N SER A 106 25.32 37.26 3.78
CA SER A 106 25.91 38.29 2.91
C SER A 106 26.48 39.43 3.73
#